data_AF-A0A8I1PD45-F1
#
_entry.id   AF-A0A8I1PD45-F1
#
_cell.length_a   1.000
_cell.length_b   1.000
_cell.length_c   1.000
_cell.angle_alpha   90.00
_cell.angle_beta   90.00
_cell.angle_gamma   90.00
#
_symmetry.space_group_name_H-M   'P 1'
#
loop_
_entity.id
_entity.type
_entity.pdbx_description
1 polymer ?
#
loop_
_entity_poly.entity_id
_entity_poly.type
_entity_poly.pdbx_seq_one_letter_code
_entity_poly.pdbx_strand_id
1 'polypeptide(L)'
;MERPAAGRHPLQTLVRTRRGFVVFDPRIVEGSHYSIDDHGTLVHDRVPAGATLGLVVAAGAAGAVFLGDSWWKLASLAVGLLVGAVLAAVLLGIVHLVDSPERRYRRLTGSRRFSRTVTDSTDPSTWQLCVLGDRVAESRAWRTGLIDPDRLLGPLLWSAVSGDTESGPAKSVRDTLVELADVATELDATGPVPGRCRAGGAVATQDDTLDRVVVLRARADALRDRLRCA
;
A
#
# COMPACT_ATOMS: atom_id res chain seq x y z
N MET A 1 -2.49 -2.65 -18.00
CA MET A 1 -3.54 -2.52 -16.96
C MET A 1 -3.32 -3.65 -15.97
N GLU A 2 -2.54 -3.40 -14.92
CA GLU A 2 -2.32 -4.38 -13.85
C GLU A 2 -3.58 -4.50 -12.98
N ARG A 3 -3.98 -5.75 -12.70
CA ARG A 3 -5.07 -6.05 -11.76
C ARG A 3 -4.67 -5.57 -10.36
N PRO A 4 -5.60 -4.99 -9.58
CA PRO A 4 -5.35 -4.76 -8.15
C PRO A 4 -5.18 -6.12 -7.48
N ALA A 5 -4.02 -6.36 -6.87
CA ALA A 5 -3.80 -7.53 -6.02
C ALA A 5 -4.82 -7.51 -4.87
N ALA A 6 -5.62 -8.56 -4.78
CA ALA A 6 -6.58 -8.76 -3.72
C ALA A 6 -5.88 -8.75 -2.35
N GLY A 7 -6.39 -7.94 -1.42
CA GLY A 7 -6.01 -8.00 0.00
C GLY A 7 -5.06 -6.92 0.53
N ARG A 8 -4.62 -5.94 -0.27
CA ARG A 8 -3.76 -4.85 0.23
C ARG A 8 -4.59 -3.79 0.96
N HIS A 9 -4.21 -3.43 2.19
CA HIS A 9 -4.68 -2.22 2.87
C HIS A 9 -4.76 -1.06 1.87
N PRO A 10 -5.84 -0.24 1.89
CA PRO A 10 -6.06 0.73 0.85
C PRO A 10 -4.87 1.67 0.70
N LEU A 11 -4.25 2.15 1.78
CA LEU A 11 -2.99 2.90 1.72
C LEU A 11 -1.82 2.10 2.29
N GLN A 12 -0.92 1.60 1.44
CA GLN A 12 0.26 0.83 1.89
C GLN A 12 1.19 1.63 2.81
N THR A 13 1.23 2.95 2.69
CA THR A 13 2.12 3.83 3.46
C THR A 13 1.54 4.28 4.80
N LEU A 14 0.32 3.87 5.14
CA LEU A 14 -0.32 4.15 6.43
C LEU A 14 -0.82 2.86 7.06
N VAL A 15 -0.20 2.45 8.15
CA VAL A 15 -0.54 1.22 8.87
C VAL A 15 -1.20 1.56 10.20
N ARG A 16 -2.40 1.04 10.41
CA ARG A 16 -3.12 1.17 11.67
C ARG A 16 -2.63 0.13 12.66
N THR A 17 -2.20 0.58 13.84
CA THR A 17 -1.75 -0.28 14.94
C THR A 17 -2.73 -0.20 16.11
N ARG A 18 -2.59 -1.11 17.10
CA ARG A 18 -3.44 -1.10 18.31
C ARG A 18 -3.35 0.20 19.12
N ARG A 19 -2.25 0.95 18.98
CA ARG A 19 -1.94 2.12 19.81
C ARG A 19 -1.94 3.44 19.02
N GLY A 20 -2.17 3.40 17.71
CA GLY A 20 -2.06 4.57 16.84
C GLY A 20 -1.79 4.20 15.39
N PHE A 21 -1.03 5.02 14.69
CA PHE A 21 -0.69 4.83 13.27
C PHE A 21 0.82 4.82 13.08
N VAL A 22 1.28 4.10 12.06
CA VAL A 22 2.64 4.19 11.54
C VAL A 22 2.54 4.68 10.10
N VAL A 23 3.13 5.85 9.85
CA VAL A 23 3.17 6.46 8.52
C VAL A 23 4.57 6.22 7.95
N PHE A 24 4.64 5.81 6.69
CA PHE A 24 5.87 5.54 5.97
C PHE A 24 6.08 6.55 4.83
N ASP A 25 7.33 6.89 4.54
CA ASP A 25 7.68 7.64 3.33
C ASP A 25 7.41 6.76 2.10
N PRO A 26 6.56 7.18 1.15
CA PRO A 26 6.31 6.42 -0.09
C PRO A 26 7.59 6.07 -0.87
N ARG A 27 8.65 6.89 -0.75
CA ARG A 27 9.94 6.67 -1.42
C ARG A 27 10.66 5.39 -0.96
N ILE A 28 10.26 4.79 0.17
CA ILE A 28 10.84 3.53 0.64
C ILE A 28 10.46 2.34 -0.25
N VAL A 29 9.29 2.39 -0.88
CA VAL A 29 8.76 1.34 -1.77
C VAL A 29 8.81 1.73 -3.25
N GLU A 30 8.90 3.02 -3.57
CA GLU A 30 8.87 3.53 -4.94
C GLU A 30 9.95 2.92 -5.85
N GLY A 31 9.53 2.36 -6.99
CA GLY A 31 10.43 1.71 -7.95
C GLY A 31 11.14 0.46 -7.42
N SER A 32 10.71 -0.07 -6.27
CA SER A 32 11.23 -1.30 -5.67
C SER A 32 10.23 -2.45 -5.85
N HIS A 33 10.68 -3.67 -5.57
CA HIS A 33 9.80 -4.84 -5.48
C HIS A 33 9.32 -5.09 -4.05
N TYR A 34 9.27 -4.06 -3.20
CA TYR A 34 8.79 -4.16 -1.83
C TYR A 34 7.44 -3.48 -1.66
N SER A 35 6.57 -4.08 -0.86
CA SER A 35 5.35 -3.48 -0.34
C SER A 35 5.34 -3.54 1.18
N ILE A 36 4.54 -2.69 1.82
CA ILE A 36 4.35 -2.69 3.28
C ILE A 36 3.10 -3.50 3.57
N ASP A 37 3.19 -4.49 4.45
CA ASP A 37 2.07 -5.30 4.88
C ASP A 37 1.21 -4.62 5.96
N ASP A 38 0.10 -5.26 6.34
CA ASP A 38 -0.83 -4.78 7.36
C ASP A 38 -0.22 -4.71 8.77
N HIS A 39 0.98 -5.25 8.95
CA HIS A 39 1.74 -5.20 10.19
C HIS A 39 2.86 -4.14 10.19
N GLY A 40 3.05 -3.42 9.07
CA GLY A 40 4.10 -2.42 8.92
C GLY A 40 5.47 -3.02 8.63
N THR A 41 5.52 -4.23 8.07
CA THR A 41 6.74 -4.90 7.64
C THR A 41 6.93 -4.78 6.13
N LEU A 42 8.18 -4.62 5.68
CA LEU A 42 8.53 -4.57 4.26
C LEU A 42 8.63 -5.99 3.70
N VAL A 43 7.72 -6.33 2.79
CA VAL A 43 7.61 -7.64 2.16
C VAL A 43 7.99 -7.54 0.69
N HIS A 44 8.75 -8.51 0.18
CA HIS A 44 9.16 -8.55 -1.22
C HIS A 44 8.07 -9.19 -2.11
N ASP A 45 7.54 -8.43 -3.07
CA ASP A 45 6.40 -8.78 -3.92
C ASP A 45 6.66 -9.98 -4.85
N ARG A 46 7.93 -10.21 -5.23
CA ARG A 46 8.30 -11.22 -6.24
C ARG A 46 8.71 -12.58 -5.70
N VAL A 47 8.80 -12.76 -4.39
CA VAL A 47 9.01 -14.10 -3.81
C VAL A 47 7.70 -14.57 -3.22
N PRO A 48 6.74 -15.08 -4.02
CA PRO A 48 5.61 -15.78 -3.44
C PRO A 48 6.21 -16.89 -2.59
N ALA A 49 5.84 -16.97 -1.31
CA ALA A 49 6.33 -18.00 -0.40
C ALA A 49 6.18 -19.43 -0.97
N GLY A 50 5.27 -19.61 -1.95
CA GLY A 50 5.11 -20.85 -2.72
C GLY A 50 6.26 -21.19 -3.67
N ALA A 51 7.01 -20.21 -4.21
CA ALA A 51 8.13 -20.49 -5.12
C ALA A 51 9.36 -21.03 -4.38
N THR A 52 9.64 -20.54 -3.17
CA THR A 52 10.73 -21.06 -2.32
C THR A 52 10.36 -22.45 -1.77
N LEU A 53 9.10 -22.65 -1.34
CA LEU A 53 8.59 -23.98 -0.98
C LEU A 53 8.65 -24.96 -2.16
N GLY A 54 8.23 -24.53 -3.36
CA GLY A 54 8.25 -25.37 -4.56
C GLY A 54 9.66 -25.81 -4.95
N LEU A 55 10.67 -24.94 -4.81
CA LEU A 55 12.06 -25.27 -5.11
C LEU A 55 12.67 -26.23 -4.09
N VAL A 56 12.34 -26.06 -2.80
CA VAL A 56 12.74 -27.00 -1.72
C VAL A 56 12.08 -28.37 -1.91
N VAL A 57 10.79 -28.41 -2.26
CA VAL A 57 10.06 -29.66 -2.52
C VAL A 57 10.55 -30.35 -3.79
N ALA A 58 10.82 -29.61 -4.87
CA ALA A 58 11.36 -30.18 -6.10
C ALA A 58 12.77 -30.75 -5.91
N ALA A 59 13.63 -30.06 -5.14
CA ALA A 59 14.96 -30.57 -4.79
C ALA A 59 14.88 -31.83 -3.91
N GLY A 60 13.98 -31.86 -2.93
CA GLY A 60 13.72 -33.04 -2.10
C GLY A 60 13.17 -34.23 -2.90
N ALA A 61 12.26 -33.99 -3.83
CA ALA A 61 11.68 -35.02 -4.69
C ALA A 61 12.71 -35.60 -5.69
N ALA A 62 13.55 -34.75 -6.29
CA ALA A 62 14.61 -35.19 -7.19
C ALA A 62 15.64 -36.10 -6.48
N GLY A 63 15.98 -35.80 -5.22
CA GLY A 63 16.86 -36.64 -4.40
C GLY A 63 16.26 -37.99 -4.03
N ALA A 64 14.95 -38.05 -3.80
CA ALA A 64 14.24 -39.26 -3.41
C ALA A 64 14.01 -40.26 -4.57
N VAL A 65 13.91 -39.75 -5.81
CA VAL A 65 13.64 -40.57 -7.00
C VAL A 65 14.90 -41.29 -7.52
N PHE A 66 16.09 -40.73 -7.32
CA PHE A 66 17.33 -41.23 -7.93
C PHE A 66 18.22 -42.11 -7.05
N LEU A 67 18.06 -42.11 -5.71
CA LEU A 67 19.03 -42.72 -4.80
C LEU A 67 18.38 -43.59 -3.70
N GLY A 68 18.46 -44.91 -3.88
CA GLY A 68 18.54 -45.88 -2.78
C GLY A 68 17.36 -46.86 -2.64
N ASP A 69 17.59 -47.97 -1.92
CA ASP A 69 16.54 -48.88 -1.44
C ASP A 69 16.01 -48.44 -0.07
N SER A 70 14.69 -48.62 0.10
CA SER A 70 13.80 -48.27 1.23
C SER A 70 14.27 -47.20 2.25
N TRP A 71 15.25 -47.47 3.11
CA TRP A 71 15.67 -46.55 4.17
C TRP A 71 16.66 -45.47 3.70
N TRP A 72 17.49 -45.77 2.69
CA TRP A 72 18.42 -44.78 2.11
C TRP A 72 17.68 -43.68 1.35
N LYS A 73 16.48 -43.96 0.83
CA LYS A 73 15.61 -42.94 0.21
C LYS A 73 15.16 -41.87 1.20
N LEU A 74 14.87 -42.27 2.45
CA LEU A 74 14.47 -41.31 3.50
C LEU A 74 15.65 -40.44 3.92
N ALA A 75 16.84 -41.03 4.04
CA ALA A 75 18.06 -40.29 4.36
C ALA A 75 18.44 -39.30 3.23
N SER A 76 18.39 -39.73 1.96
CA SER A 76 18.68 -38.87 0.82
C SER A 76 17.64 -37.75 0.64
N LEU A 77 16.36 -38.02 0.89
CA LEU A 77 15.30 -37.02 0.91
C LEU A 77 15.54 -35.98 2.01
N ALA A 78 15.86 -36.40 3.24
CA ALA A 78 16.14 -35.50 4.35
C ALA A 78 17.35 -34.59 4.09
N VAL A 79 18.43 -35.15 3.54
CA VAL A 79 19.62 -34.39 3.14
C VAL A 79 19.29 -33.43 1.99
N GLY A 80 18.53 -33.88 0.98
CA GLY A 80 18.10 -33.04 -0.13
C GLY A 80 17.23 -31.85 0.31
N LEU A 81 16.31 -32.08 1.26
CA LEU A 81 15.52 -31.00 1.87
C LEU A 81 16.38 -30.02 2.65
N LEU A 82 17.35 -30.51 3.45
CA LEU A 82 18.26 -29.65 4.20
C LEU A 82 19.12 -28.79 3.27
N VAL A 83 19.74 -29.40 2.26
CA VAL A 83 20.57 -28.68 1.27
C VAL A 83 19.71 -27.68 0.49
N GLY A 84 18.51 -28.07 0.07
CA GLY A 84 17.56 -27.18 -0.60
C GLY A 84 17.14 -26.00 0.28
N ALA A 85 16.87 -26.23 1.56
CA ALA A 85 16.51 -25.18 2.51
C ALA A 85 17.68 -24.20 2.75
N VAL A 86 18.91 -24.71 2.90
CA VAL A 86 20.11 -23.88 3.04
C VAL A 86 20.33 -23.05 1.77
N LEU A 87 20.24 -23.66 0.59
CA LEU A 87 20.40 -22.95 -0.68
C LEU A 87 19.33 -21.87 -0.86
N ALA A 88 18.07 -22.17 -0.53
CA ALA A 88 16.98 -21.20 -0.55
C ALA A 88 17.24 -20.04 0.42
N ALA A 89 17.72 -20.32 1.63
CA ALA A 89 18.09 -19.29 2.60
C ALA A 89 19.24 -18.40 2.10
N VAL A 90 20.26 -18.99 1.45
CA VAL A 90 21.37 -18.24 0.84
C VAL A 90 20.87 -17.34 -0.30
N LEU A 91 20.03 -17.86 -1.19
CA LEU A 91 19.45 -17.09 -2.29
C LEU A 91 18.57 -15.94 -1.78
N LEU A 92 17.72 -16.20 -0.78
CA LEU A 92 16.96 -15.13 -0.11
C LEU A 92 17.90 -14.09 0.50
N GLY A 93 18.95 -14.56 1.18
CA GLY A 93 19.97 -13.71 1.79
C GLY A 93 20.61 -12.77 0.77
N ILE A 94 21.03 -13.29 -0.38
CA ILE A 94 21.63 -12.50 -1.48
C ILE A 94 20.65 -11.45 -2.02
N VAL A 95 19.39 -11.83 -2.27
CA VAL A 95 18.36 -10.88 -2.73
C VAL A 95 18.18 -9.73 -1.75
N HIS A 96 18.07 -10.04 -0.44
CA HIS A 96 17.94 -9.01 0.59
C HIS A 96 19.21 -8.17 0.81
N LEU A 97 20.40 -8.72 0.48
CA LEU A 97 21.67 -7.99 0.60
C LEU A 97 21.89 -7.00 -0.54
N VAL A 98 21.49 -7.38 -1.75
CA VAL A 98 21.64 -6.57 -2.98
C VAL A 98 20.54 -5.52 -3.08
N ASP A 99 19.30 -5.89 -2.75
CA ASP A 99 18.11 -5.04 -2.91
C ASP A 99 17.54 -4.60 -1.56
N SER A 100 18.38 -4.05 -0.68
CA SER A 100 17.91 -3.51 0.61
C SER A 100 17.19 -2.16 0.38
N PRO A 101 15.85 -2.08 0.56
CA PRO A 101 15.10 -0.85 0.29
C PRO A 101 15.56 0.29 1.20
N GLU A 102 15.97 -0.01 2.44
CA GLU A 102 16.54 0.97 3.37
C GLU A 102 17.86 1.57 2.87
N ARG A 103 18.74 0.77 2.27
CA ARG A 103 20.00 1.28 1.69
C ARG A 103 19.71 2.20 0.52
N ARG A 104 18.77 1.83 -0.34
CA ARG A 104 18.33 2.65 -1.47
C ARG A 104 17.70 3.96 -0.98
N TYR A 105 16.79 3.89 -0.03
CA TYR A 105 16.17 5.07 0.57
C TYR A 105 17.21 6.02 1.17
N ARG A 106 18.15 5.51 1.98
CA ARG A 106 19.24 6.33 2.53
C ARG A 106 20.09 7.02 1.45
N ARG A 107 20.32 6.35 0.31
CA ARG A 107 21.04 6.95 -0.83
C ARG A 107 20.22 8.03 -1.53
N LEU A 108 18.90 7.88 -1.61
CA LEU A 108 18.01 8.83 -2.30
C LEU A 108 17.68 10.06 -1.46
N THR A 109 17.36 9.88 -0.17
CA THR A 109 16.88 10.95 0.69
C THR A 109 17.93 11.47 1.66
N GLY A 110 19.06 10.77 1.83
CA GLY A 110 20.05 11.07 2.88
C GLY A 110 19.55 10.80 4.30
N SER A 111 18.26 10.46 4.48
CA SER A 111 17.63 10.26 5.79
C SER A 111 17.62 8.79 6.17
N ARG A 112 17.78 8.53 7.48
CA ARG A 112 17.56 7.20 8.08
C ARG A 112 16.12 6.97 8.52
N ARG A 113 15.31 8.04 8.59
CA ARG A 113 13.91 7.97 9.03
C ARG A 113 13.02 7.83 7.80
N PHE A 114 12.40 6.66 7.67
CA PHE A 114 11.42 6.33 6.62
C PHE A 114 10.04 5.98 7.21
N SER A 115 9.90 6.00 8.54
CA SER A 115 8.64 5.76 9.23
C SER A 115 8.52 6.65 10.47
N ARG A 116 7.30 7.03 10.83
CA ARG A 116 6.98 7.74 12.07
C ARG A 116 5.73 7.15 12.71
N THR A 117 5.84 6.83 13.99
CA THR A 117 4.72 6.38 14.81
C THR A 117 4.00 7.60 15.37
N VAL A 118 2.67 7.61 15.26
CA VAL A 118 1.79 8.69 15.69
C VAL A 118 0.73 8.10 16.61
N THR A 119 0.63 8.61 17.84
CA THR A 119 -0.40 8.20 18.80
C THR A 119 -1.24 9.40 19.21
N ASP A 120 -2.51 9.15 19.56
CA ASP A 120 -3.44 10.14 20.13
C ASP A 120 -2.77 10.91 21.28
N SER A 121 -2.16 10.17 22.21
CA SER A 121 -1.58 10.73 23.42
C SER A 121 -0.35 11.60 23.23
N THR A 122 0.41 11.41 22.14
CA THR A 122 1.69 12.10 21.93
C THR A 122 1.58 13.22 20.90
N ASP A 123 0.74 13.04 19.88
CA ASP A 123 0.57 14.00 18.80
C ASP A 123 -0.88 13.94 18.28
N PRO A 124 -1.84 14.48 19.05
CA PRO A 124 -3.27 14.34 18.75
C PRO A 124 -3.64 15.02 17.43
N SER A 125 -2.98 16.12 17.08
CA SER A 125 -3.17 16.83 15.82
C SER A 125 -2.80 16.01 14.60
N THR A 126 -1.67 15.30 14.65
CA THR A 126 -1.19 14.45 13.56
C THR A 126 -1.92 13.11 13.56
N TRP A 127 -2.33 12.63 14.73
CA TRP A 127 -3.18 11.44 14.85
C TRP A 127 -4.53 11.65 14.14
N GLN A 128 -5.17 12.81 14.32
CA GLN A 128 -6.41 13.16 13.60
C GLN A 128 -6.22 13.18 12.08
N LEU A 129 -5.06 13.64 11.60
CA LEU A 129 -4.72 13.60 10.16
C LEU A 129 -4.61 12.16 9.65
N CYS A 130 -3.96 11.28 10.42
CA CYS A 130 -3.87 9.86 10.09
C CYS A 130 -5.26 9.22 10.04
N VAL A 131 -6.16 9.54 10.98
CA VAL A 131 -7.54 9.05 10.98
C VAL A 131 -8.33 9.53 9.75
N LEU A 132 -8.15 10.79 9.33
CA LEU A 132 -8.78 11.31 8.11
C LEU A 132 -8.23 10.61 6.86
N GLY A 133 -6.91 10.44 6.78
CA GLY A 133 -6.26 9.71 5.70
C GLY A 133 -6.73 8.26 5.59
N ASP A 134 -6.85 7.56 6.73
CA ASP A 134 -7.37 6.19 6.82
C ASP A 134 -8.79 6.10 6.26
N ARG A 135 -9.69 7.02 6.67
CA ARG A 135 -11.06 7.09 6.14
C ARG A 135 -11.12 7.35 4.64
N VAL A 136 -10.31 8.28 4.13
CA VAL A 136 -10.23 8.54 2.68
C VAL A 136 -9.78 7.27 1.96
N ALA A 137 -8.76 6.59 2.45
CA ALA A 137 -8.23 5.38 1.85
C ALA A 137 -9.28 4.25 1.83
N GLU A 138 -10.07 4.09 2.90
CA GLU A 138 -11.15 3.10 2.98
C GLU A 138 -12.33 3.40 2.03
N SER A 139 -12.50 4.66 1.63
CA SER A 139 -13.58 5.07 0.72
C SER A 139 -13.54 4.31 -0.60
N ARG A 140 -14.73 4.06 -1.17
CA ARG A 140 -14.85 3.41 -2.47
C ARG A 140 -14.34 4.33 -3.58
N ALA A 141 -14.63 5.62 -3.50
CA ALA A 141 -14.15 6.63 -4.42
C ALA A 141 -12.62 6.57 -4.56
N TRP A 142 -11.89 6.46 -3.44
CA TRP A 142 -10.44 6.33 -3.46
C TRP A 142 -10.00 4.95 -3.99
N ARG A 143 -10.59 3.86 -3.49
CA ARG A 143 -10.22 2.50 -3.94
C ARG A 143 -10.40 2.29 -5.44
N THR A 144 -11.44 2.88 -6.03
CA THR A 144 -11.72 2.84 -7.47
C THR A 144 -10.88 3.83 -8.29
N GLY A 145 -10.09 4.69 -7.65
CA GLY A 145 -9.29 5.72 -8.31
C GLY A 145 -10.13 6.86 -8.89
N LEU A 146 -11.37 7.01 -8.42
CA LEU A 146 -12.25 8.11 -8.80
C LEU A 146 -11.72 9.44 -8.23
N ILE A 147 -11.19 9.40 -7.01
CA ILE A 147 -10.43 10.47 -6.38
C ILE A 147 -8.98 10.03 -6.20
N ASP A 148 -8.05 10.97 -6.33
CA ASP A 148 -6.60 10.73 -6.20
C ASP A 148 -6.08 9.54 -7.04
N PRO A 149 -6.22 9.57 -8.37
CA PRO A 149 -5.74 8.50 -9.25
C PRO A 149 -4.21 8.34 -9.23
N ASP A 150 -3.49 9.41 -8.87
CA ASP A 150 -2.03 9.42 -8.75
C ASP A 150 -1.54 8.88 -7.40
N ARG A 151 -2.44 8.55 -6.46
CA ARG A 151 -2.11 8.03 -5.11
C ARG A 151 -1.22 8.99 -4.30
N LEU A 152 -1.47 10.29 -4.40
CA LEU A 152 -0.75 11.36 -3.70
C LEU A 152 -1.08 11.44 -2.21
N LEU A 153 -2.13 10.74 -1.73
CA LEU A 153 -2.50 10.72 -0.32
C LEU A 153 -1.34 10.29 0.61
N GLY A 154 -0.56 9.28 0.21
CA GLY A 154 0.61 8.82 0.95
C GLY A 154 1.70 9.90 1.10
N PRO A 155 2.20 10.48 -0.01
CA PRO A 155 3.14 11.61 0.01
C PRO A 155 2.69 12.78 0.89
N LEU A 156 1.41 13.15 0.85
CA LEU A 156 0.86 14.27 1.61
C LEU A 156 0.79 14.00 3.11
N LEU A 157 0.37 12.78 3.49
CA LEU A 157 0.40 12.37 4.89
C LEU A 157 1.84 12.35 5.40
N TRP A 158 2.77 11.83 4.61
CA TRP A 158 4.17 11.83 5.00
C TRP A 158 4.72 13.24 5.16
N SER A 159 4.46 14.19 4.25
CA SER A 159 4.96 15.57 4.37
C SER A 159 4.41 16.28 5.60
N ALA A 160 3.15 16.03 5.97
CA ALA A 160 2.56 16.56 7.20
C ALA A 160 3.16 15.93 8.46
N VAL A 161 3.49 14.63 8.42
CA VAL A 161 3.97 13.86 9.57
C VAL A 161 5.50 13.97 9.72
N SER A 162 6.28 14.14 8.65
CA SER A 162 7.74 14.17 8.71
C SER A 162 8.30 15.44 9.35
N GLY A 163 7.56 16.55 9.29
CA GLY A 163 7.69 17.71 10.16
C GLY A 163 9.09 18.34 10.24
N ASP A 164 9.49 19.06 9.18
CA ASP A 164 10.53 20.11 9.22
C ASP A 164 9.94 21.54 9.18
N THR A 165 8.62 21.68 9.13
CA THR A 165 7.96 22.99 8.94
C THR A 165 7.04 23.33 10.10
N GLU A 166 7.54 24.22 10.97
CA GLU A 166 6.74 24.93 11.96
C GLU A 166 5.59 25.68 11.25
N SER A 167 4.36 25.31 11.59
CA SER A 167 3.16 26.16 11.61
C SER A 167 2.46 26.57 10.31
N GLY A 168 3.03 26.40 9.12
CA GLY A 168 2.39 26.79 7.83
C GLY A 168 1.69 25.66 7.04
N PRO A 169 2.44 24.64 6.57
CA PRO A 169 1.91 23.65 5.62
C PRO A 169 0.99 22.60 6.27
N ALA A 170 1.17 22.27 7.55
CA ALA A 170 0.34 21.27 8.24
C ALA A 170 -1.16 21.65 8.26
N LYS A 171 -1.48 22.95 8.34
CA LYS A 171 -2.86 23.44 8.27
C LYS A 171 -3.43 23.28 6.85
N SER A 172 -2.65 23.66 5.83
CA SER A 172 -3.09 23.50 4.43
C SER A 172 -3.30 22.04 4.03
N VAL A 173 -2.43 21.12 4.50
CA VAL A 173 -2.58 19.68 4.27
C VAL A 173 -3.80 19.15 5.02
N ARG A 174 -4.03 19.61 6.25
CA ARG A 174 -5.24 19.28 7.01
C ARG A 174 -6.50 19.70 6.27
N ASP A 175 -6.57 20.96 5.85
CA ASP A 175 -7.75 21.51 5.17
C ASP A 175 -8.00 20.73 3.87
N THR A 176 -6.94 20.38 3.14
CA THR A 176 -7.04 19.55 1.93
C THR A 176 -7.50 18.12 2.22
N LEU A 177 -7.01 17.49 3.29
CA LEU A 177 -7.45 16.14 3.70
C LEU A 177 -8.89 16.12 4.17
N VAL A 178 -9.34 17.15 4.89
CA VAL A 178 -10.74 17.31 5.29
C VAL A 178 -11.62 17.45 4.05
N GLU A 179 -11.23 18.32 3.12
CA GLU A 179 -11.99 18.51 1.87
C GLU A 179 -12.03 17.23 1.03
N LEU A 180 -10.93 16.49 0.96
CA LEU A 180 -10.86 15.20 0.26
C LEU A 180 -11.73 14.14 0.95
N ALA A 181 -11.78 14.11 2.28
CA ALA A 181 -12.64 13.21 3.05
C ALA A 181 -14.12 13.52 2.87
N ASP A 182 -14.50 14.79 2.82
CA ASP A 182 -15.87 15.21 2.54
C ASP A 182 -16.30 14.79 1.13
N VAL A 183 -15.46 15.08 0.12
CA VAL A 183 -15.71 14.67 -1.27
C VAL A 183 -15.79 13.15 -1.40
N ALA A 184 -14.90 12.40 -0.74
CA ALA A 184 -14.93 10.94 -0.72
C ALA A 184 -16.24 10.41 -0.12
N THR A 185 -16.67 11.00 1.00
CA THR A 185 -17.91 10.61 1.70
C THR A 185 -19.14 10.90 0.86
N GLU A 186 -19.19 12.07 0.21
CA GLU A 186 -20.29 12.43 -0.69
C GLU A 186 -20.35 11.51 -1.92
N LEU A 187 -19.20 11.19 -2.52
CA LEU A 187 -19.13 10.27 -3.66
C LEU A 187 -19.54 8.84 -3.26
N ASP A 188 -19.12 8.37 -2.09
CA ASP A 188 -19.52 7.06 -1.58
C ASP A 188 -21.03 7.01 -1.30
N ALA A 189 -21.61 8.11 -0.80
CA ALA A 189 -23.05 8.23 -0.56
C ALA A 189 -23.88 8.23 -1.87
N THR A 190 -23.33 8.75 -2.98
CA THR A 190 -24.01 8.69 -4.30
C THR A 190 -24.08 7.28 -4.89
N GLY A 191 -23.35 6.31 -4.34
CA GLY A 191 -23.40 4.92 -4.78
C GLY A 191 -22.66 4.64 -6.09
N PRO A 192 -22.78 3.41 -6.66
CA PRO A 192 -22.19 3.11 -7.96
C PRO A 192 -22.82 4.02 -9.02
N VAL A 193 -22.01 4.83 -9.72
CA VAL A 193 -22.48 5.50 -10.94
C VAL A 193 -22.99 4.42 -11.88
N PRO A 194 -24.29 4.38 -12.22
CA PRO A 194 -24.80 3.37 -13.11
C PRO A 194 -24.08 3.54 -14.45
N GLY A 195 -23.31 2.52 -14.83
CA GLY A 195 -22.82 2.40 -16.19
C GLY A 195 -24.01 2.55 -17.13
N ARG A 196 -23.77 3.23 -18.25
CA ARG A 196 -24.73 3.63 -19.29
C ARG A 196 -25.55 2.44 -19.84
N CYS A 197 -26.45 1.89 -19.03
CA CYS A 197 -27.43 0.88 -19.42
C CYS A 197 -28.70 1.62 -19.77
N ARG A 198 -28.95 1.69 -21.06
CA ARG A 198 -30.13 2.26 -21.68
C ARG A 198 -31.34 1.37 -21.32
N ALA A 199 -32.16 1.80 -20.37
CA ALA A 199 -33.54 1.33 -20.23
C ALA A 199 -34.36 2.46 -19.58
N GLY A 200 -35.38 2.92 -20.29
CA GLY A 200 -36.14 4.12 -19.98
C GLY A 200 -36.90 4.05 -18.66
N GLY A 201 -37.05 5.21 -18.02
CA GLY A 201 -38.06 5.41 -16.97
C GLY A 201 -37.73 6.44 -15.88
N ALA A 202 -36.47 6.79 -15.64
CA ALA A 202 -36.08 7.64 -14.50
C ALA A 202 -35.25 8.86 -14.95
N VAL A 203 -35.84 9.79 -15.68
CA VAL A 203 -35.09 10.89 -16.33
C VAL A 203 -34.77 12.06 -15.38
N ALA A 204 -35.58 12.31 -14.35
CA ALA A 204 -35.38 13.50 -13.51
C ALA A 204 -34.33 13.32 -12.38
N THR A 205 -34.25 12.15 -11.75
CA THR A 205 -33.29 11.89 -10.65
C THR A 205 -31.91 11.46 -11.14
N GLN A 206 -31.84 10.92 -12.37
CA GLN A 206 -30.60 10.45 -12.96
C GLN A 206 -29.73 11.60 -13.49
N ASP A 207 -30.34 12.67 -14.02
CA ASP A 207 -29.62 13.89 -14.44
C ASP A 207 -28.98 14.60 -13.23
N ASP A 208 -29.75 14.82 -12.16
CA ASP A 208 -29.27 15.53 -10.94
C ASP A 208 -28.13 14.74 -10.23
N THR A 209 -28.20 13.41 -10.25
CA THR A 209 -27.12 12.56 -9.69
C THR A 209 -25.85 12.64 -10.55
N LEU A 210 -25.99 12.66 -11.88
CA LEU A 210 -24.85 12.77 -12.80
C LEU A 210 -24.19 14.15 -12.69
N ASP A 211 -24.99 15.22 -12.64
CA ASP A 211 -24.50 16.58 -12.46
C ASP A 211 -23.73 16.72 -11.15
N ARG A 212 -24.27 16.15 -10.06
CA ARG A 212 -23.58 16.13 -8.76
C ARG A 212 -22.24 15.36 -8.81
N VAL A 213 -22.20 14.20 -9.46
CA VAL A 213 -20.96 13.42 -9.60
C VAL A 213 -19.93 14.18 -10.44
N VAL A 214 -20.35 14.88 -11.50
CA VAL A 214 -19.45 15.70 -12.33
C VAL A 214 -18.87 16.86 -11.53
N VAL A 215 -19.68 17.55 -10.73
CA VAL A 215 -19.21 18.63 -9.84
C VAL A 215 -18.23 18.10 -8.80
N LEU A 216 -18.55 16.97 -8.15
CA LEU A 216 -17.66 16.35 -7.16
C LEU A 216 -16.34 15.87 -7.78
N ARG A 217 -16.37 15.37 -9.02
CA ARG A 217 -15.17 14.97 -9.75
C ARG A 217 -14.31 16.18 -10.14
N ALA A 218 -14.91 17.25 -10.64
CA ALA A 218 -14.21 18.48 -10.93
C ALA A 218 -13.55 19.08 -9.67
N ARG A 219 -14.22 18.98 -8.51
CA ARG A 219 -13.66 19.37 -7.22
C ARG A 219 -12.48 18.48 -6.80
N ALA A 220 -12.60 17.16 -6.99
CA ALA A 220 -11.50 16.23 -6.73
C ALA A 220 -10.28 16.48 -7.65
N ASP A 221 -10.52 16.81 -8.92
CA ASP A 221 -9.46 17.17 -9.88
C ASP A 221 -8.79 18.50 -9.50
N ALA A 222 -9.56 19.51 -9.09
CA ALA A 222 -9.01 20.77 -8.59
C ALA A 222 -8.18 20.58 -7.31
N LEU A 223 -8.61 19.68 -6.42
CA LEU A 223 -7.82 19.28 -5.25
C LEU A 223 -6.52 18.62 -5.68
N ARG A 224 -6.56 17.66 -6.61
CA ARG A 224 -5.37 17.01 -7.16
C ARG A 224 -4.36 18.00 -7.73
N ASP A 225 -4.81 19.02 -8.46
CA ASP A 225 -3.90 20.02 -9.02
C ASP A 225 -3.22 20.85 -7.93
N ARG A 226 -3.92 21.12 -6.82
CA ARG A 226 -3.29 21.73 -5.62
C ARG A 226 -2.26 20.78 -5.01
N LEU A 227 -2.57 19.48 -4.94
CA LEU A 227 -1.67 18.46 -4.38
C LEU A 227 -0.39 18.27 -5.19
N ARG A 228 -0.43 18.49 -6.51
CA ARG A 228 0.76 18.45 -7.37
C ARG A 228 1.65 19.68 -7.25
N CYS A 229 1.09 20.81 -6.83
CA CYS A 229 1.80 22.08 -6.71
C CYS A 229 2.34 22.35 -5.30
N ALA A 230 1.94 21.55 -4.31
CA ALA A 230 2.38 21.62 -2.92
C ALA A 230 3.63 20.76 -2.68
#